data_AF-A0A427H8H1-F1
#
_entry.id   AF-A0A427H8H1-F1
#
_cell.length_a   1.000
_cell.length_b   1.000
_cell.length_c   1.000
_cell.angle_alpha   90.00
_cell.angle_beta   90.00
_cell.angle_gamma   90.00
#
_symmetry.space_group_name_H-M   'P 1'
#
loop_
_entity.id
_entity.type
_entity.pdbx_description
1 polymer ?
#
loop_
_entity_poly.entity_id
_entity_poly.type
_entity_poly.pdbx_seq_one_letter_code
_entity_poly.pdbx_strand_id
1 'polypeptide(L)' 'MIYAKPGTAGAVITLKPSYGNYIGGEFVAPLSGQYFSNTSPVDGSVIGEFP' A
#
# COMPACT_ATOMS: atom_id res chain seq x y z
N MET A 1 7.59 -20.84 4.32
CA MET A 1 6.62 -20.56 3.23
C MET A 1 7.06 -19.27 2.56
N ILE A 2 7.18 -19.24 1.23
CA ILE A 2 7.52 -18.04 0.45
C ILE A 2 6.27 -17.66 -0.34
N TYR A 3 5.80 -16.42 -0.19
CA TYR A 3 4.70 -15.89 -0.99
C TYR A 3 5.22 -15.26 -2.28
N ALA A 4 4.45 -15.38 -3.36
CA ALA A 4 4.73 -14.65 -4.59
C ALA A 4 4.55 -13.14 -4.38
N LYS A 5 5.39 -12.34 -5.04
CA LYS A 5 5.38 -10.88 -4.93
C LYS A 5 4.03 -10.33 -5.40
N PRO A 6 3.44 -9.31 -4.73
CA PRO A 6 2.25 -8.64 -5.24
C PRO A 6 2.44 -8.17 -6.69
N GLY A 7 1.44 -8.42 -7.53
CA GLY A 7 1.48 -8.10 -8.96
C GLY A 7 2.12 -9.16 -9.85
N THR A 8 2.63 -10.27 -9.31
CA THR A 8 3.13 -11.41 -10.11
C THR A 8 2.16 -12.59 -10.10
N ALA A 9 2.34 -13.54 -11.03
CA ALA A 9 1.58 -14.78 -11.03
C ALA A 9 1.72 -15.53 -9.68
N GLY A 10 0.60 -16.00 -9.14
CA GLY A 10 0.54 -16.68 -7.84
C GLY A 10 0.51 -15.74 -6.62
N ALA A 11 0.48 -14.41 -6.82
CA ALA A 11 0.29 -13.48 -5.72
C ALA A 11 -1.09 -13.67 -5.08
N VAL A 12 -1.12 -13.80 -3.77
CA VAL A 12 -2.36 -14.00 -3.00
C VAL A 12 -2.99 -12.67 -2.55
N ILE A 13 -2.33 -11.55 -2.80
CA ILE A 13 -2.82 -10.21 -2.50
C ILE A 13 -2.63 -9.27 -3.69
N THR A 14 -3.49 -8.25 -3.74
CA THR A 14 -3.37 -7.10 -4.64
C THR A 14 -3.26 -5.84 -3.78
N LEU A 15 -2.23 -5.05 -4.02
CA LEU A 15 -2.02 -3.77 -3.35
C LEU A 15 -2.89 -2.69 -3.99
N LYS A 16 -3.47 -1.80 -3.19
CA LYS A 16 -4.17 -0.61 -3.66
C LYS A 16 -3.16 0.49 -3.94
N PRO A 17 -3.45 1.39 -4.89
CA PRO A 17 -2.55 2.52 -5.20
C PRO A 17 -2.40 3.49 -4.02
N SER A 18 -3.42 3.64 -3.17
CA SER A 18 -3.37 4.49 -1.98
C SER A 18 -4.26 3.97 -0.86
N TYR A 19 -3.94 4.37 0.37
CA TYR A 19 -4.64 3.99 1.60
C TYR A 19 -4.86 5.22 2.48
N GLY A 20 -5.99 5.30 3.20
CA GLY A 20 -6.23 6.35 4.20
C GLY A 20 -5.68 6.01 5.58
N ASN A 21 -5.85 6.93 6.53
CA ASN A 21 -5.73 6.66 7.96
C ASN A 21 -6.85 5.72 8.39
N TYR A 22 -6.58 4.75 9.26
CA TYR A 22 -7.62 3.86 9.76
C TYR A 22 -8.22 4.41 11.07
N ILE A 23 -9.41 5.02 10.99
CA ILE A 23 -10.07 5.73 12.09
C ILE A 23 -11.51 5.23 12.20
N GLY A 24 -11.93 4.79 13.39
CA GLY A 24 -13.31 4.37 13.63
C GLY A 24 -13.78 3.14 12.84
N GLY A 25 -12.85 2.33 12.31
CA GLY A 25 -13.17 1.15 11.50
C GLY A 25 -13.18 1.39 10.00
N GLU A 26 -12.83 2.60 9.56
CA GLU A 26 -12.83 2.98 8.15
C GLU A 26 -11.48 3.60 7.74
N PHE A 27 -11.16 3.51 6.45
CA PHE A 27 -10.03 4.22 5.86
C PHE A 27 -10.47 5.63 5.45
N VAL A 28 -9.90 6.64 6.08
CA VAL A 28 -10.24 8.06 5.91
C VAL A 28 -9.05 8.81 5.32
N ALA A 29 -9.28 9.67 4.33
CA ALA A 29 -8.23 10.51 3.74
C ALA A 29 -7.61 11.46 4.81
N PRO A 30 -6.31 11.82 4.70
CA PRO A 30 -5.69 12.78 5.59
C PRO A 30 -6.33 14.16 5.43
N LEU A 31 -6.48 14.88 6.54
CA LEU A 31 -7.10 16.21 6.54
C LEU A 31 -6.36 17.22 5.64
N SER A 32 -5.02 17.14 5.58
CA SER A 32 -4.18 17.99 4.73
C SER A 32 -4.11 17.55 3.27
N GLY A 33 -4.70 16.40 2.92
CA GLY A 33 -4.60 15.81 1.57
C GLY A 33 -3.19 15.35 1.19
N GLN A 34 -2.23 15.35 2.13
CA GLN A 34 -0.85 14.97 1.86
C GLN A 34 -0.66 13.47 2.01
N TYR A 35 0.01 12.88 1.03
CA TYR A 35 0.42 11.49 1.02
C TYR A 35 1.90 11.41 0.67
N PHE A 36 2.55 10.31 1.05
CA PHE A 36 3.89 9.96 0.63
C PHE A 36 3.91 8.57 -0.02
N SER A 37 4.82 8.39 -0.97
CA SER A 37 5.03 7.10 -1.64
C SER A 37 5.85 6.16 -0.75
N ASN A 38 5.31 4.97 -0.50
CA ASN A 38 6.04 3.89 0.14
C ASN A 38 6.64 2.97 -0.93
N THR A 39 7.93 2.68 -0.81
CA THR A 39 8.66 1.80 -1.72
C THR A 39 9.16 0.56 -0.99
N SER A 40 9.21 -0.56 -1.71
CA SER A 40 9.74 -1.82 -1.20
C SER A 40 11.24 -1.68 -0.93
N PRO A 41 11.75 -2.04 0.26
CA PRO A 41 13.19 -2.06 0.50
C PRO A 41 13.88 -3.21 -0.24
N VAL A 42 13.13 -4.16 -0.82
CA VAL A 42 13.68 -5.32 -1.54
C VAL A 42 14.18 -4.93 -2.94
N ASP A 43 13.44 -4.05 -3.62
CA ASP A 43 13.68 -3.74 -5.04
C ASP A 43 13.27 -2.32 -5.46
N GLY A 44 12.90 -1.47 -4.51
CA GLY A 44 12.49 -0.08 -4.76
C GLY A 44 11.14 0.08 -5.45
N SER A 45 10.40 -1.00 -5.70
CA SER A 45 9.08 -0.89 -6.36
C SER A 45 8.07 -0.17 -5.48
N VAL A 46 7.20 0.64 -6.09
CA VAL A 46 6.14 1.36 -5.39
C VAL A 46 5.12 0.36 -4.83
N ILE A 47 4.87 0.46 -3.53
CA ILE A 47 3.86 -0.35 -2.82
C ILE A 47 2.52 0.37 -2.80
N GLY A 48 2.53 1.68 -2.63
CA GLY A 48 1.34 2.53 -2.61
C GLY A 48 1.61 3.85 -1.88
N GLU A 49 0.59 4.69 -1.83
CA GLU A 49 0.63 5.98 -1.13
C GLU A 49 -0.10 5.92 0.21
N PHE A 50 0.48 6.59 1.20
CA PHE A 50 -0.02 6.61 2.57
C PHE A 50 0.03 8.05 3.13
N PRO A 51 -0.92 8.43 3.99
CA PRO A 51 -0.90 9.70 4.70
C PRO A 51 0.24 9.78 5.72
#